data_AF-A0A2A2Q475-F1
#
_entry.id   AF-A0A2A2Q475-F1
#
_cell.length_a   1.000
_cell.length_b   1.000
_cell.length_c   1.000
_cell.angle_alpha   90.00
_cell.angle_beta   90.00
_cell.angle_gamma   90.00
#
_symmetry.space_group_name_H-M   'P 1'
#
loop_
_entity.id
_entity.type
_entity.pdbx_description
1 polymer ?
#
loop_
_entity_poly.entity_id
_entity_poly.type
_entity_poly.pdbx_seq_one_letter_code
_entity_poly.pdbx_strand_id
1 'polypeptide(L)'
;MTGKQFIDFGWQACLLGRRNIHFLMKTSDLKELSPLDKISLPTTPAAGRMEALGRSMKRPPRRILGQFGGENAGGQAYHVISRTAGGEKLFGEVEKEAFRRLMWRMARFSGVEILTYALMANHFHILVKVPERARFLKRFEGEGGEERLLEHLSLLYSKAYIGAVRQELARVRAAGREGEVEVILEAFRKRFCDLSCFVKELKERFSRWYNKHYDRRGTLWMERFKSVLVEDGEALRTMALYIDLNPVRAGLVEDPKDYRWTGYGEASGGSKRARRGLCKVMEAPMDSWEEKRGQLTPAEAYRCWLFGEGLEVGVEKGIGSGGSAGVERSGLEVSGRLKSALPLKKKGFSKERVEAVLKSGGKLSRADLLLCRVRWFSDGMAIGSKGFVEAIFTRCRGHFGAKRKTGARKLREDEAGGIYALRGLRMDPVT
;
A
#
# COMPACT_ATOMS: atom_id res chain seq x y z
N MET A 1 24.90 -14.94 39.29
CA MET A 1 24.18 -15.89 38.42
C MET A 1 24.41 -15.48 36.97
N THR A 2 25.08 -16.35 36.19
CA THR A 2 25.56 -16.08 34.83
C THR A 2 24.45 -16.20 33.78
N GLY A 3 24.53 -15.41 32.70
CA GLY A 3 23.54 -15.22 31.64
C GLY A 3 23.19 -16.43 30.74
N LYS A 4 23.25 -17.65 31.28
CA LYS A 4 22.91 -18.90 30.59
C LYS A 4 21.49 -19.41 30.90
N GLN A 5 20.83 -18.88 31.93
CA GLN A 5 19.50 -19.35 32.36
C GLN A 5 18.30 -18.58 31.75
N PHE A 6 18.52 -17.47 31.03
CA PHE A 6 17.44 -16.76 30.33
C PHE A 6 17.09 -17.37 28.95
N ILE A 7 17.90 -18.34 28.49
CA ILE A 7 17.74 -18.97 27.16
C ILE A 7 16.66 -20.06 27.19
N ASP A 8 16.40 -20.70 28.33
CA ASP A 8 15.53 -21.88 28.38
C ASP A 8 14.04 -21.59 28.56
N PHE A 9 13.64 -20.43 29.10
CA PHE A 9 12.21 -20.10 29.26
C PHE A 9 11.55 -19.57 27.97
N GLY A 10 12.33 -18.93 27.10
CA GLY A 10 11.84 -18.38 25.82
C GLY A 10 11.63 -19.43 24.72
N TRP A 11 12.21 -20.63 24.87
CA TRP A 11 12.12 -21.71 23.88
C TRP A 11 11.02 -22.72 24.17
N GLN A 12 10.62 -22.93 25.44
CA GLN A 12 9.57 -23.90 25.78
C GLN A 12 8.14 -23.43 25.45
N ALA A 13 7.88 -22.12 25.40
CA ALA A 13 6.57 -21.59 24.99
C ALA A 13 6.31 -21.70 23.47
N CYS A 14 7.34 -21.90 22.64
CA CYS A 14 7.19 -22.13 21.20
C CYS A 14 6.92 -23.60 20.82
N LEU A 15 7.07 -24.55 21.74
CA LEU A 15 6.99 -25.98 21.42
C LEU A 15 5.67 -26.68 21.79
N LEU A 16 4.78 -26.04 22.56
CA LEU A 16 3.49 -26.63 22.97
C LEU A 16 2.27 -26.15 22.15
N GLY A 17 2.49 -25.41 21.06
CA GLY A 17 1.45 -25.01 20.10
C GLY A 17 1.59 -25.70 18.74
N ARG A 18 1.99 -26.98 18.68
CA ARG A 18 2.02 -27.74 17.42
C ARG A 18 0.60 -28.09 16.98
N ARG A 19 0.11 -27.39 15.95
CA ARG A 19 -0.60 -27.98 14.79
C ARG A 19 -0.57 -26.98 13.63
N ASN A 20 0.17 -27.37 12.58
CA ASN A 20 0.29 -26.77 11.25
C ASN A 20 1.15 -25.49 11.10
N ILE A 21 2.46 -25.64 11.30
CA ILE A 21 3.47 -24.83 10.60
C ILE A 21 4.30 -25.79 9.74
N HIS A 22 3.86 -25.98 8.51
CA HIS A 22 4.69 -26.49 7.42
C HIS A 22 4.27 -25.72 6.17
N PHE A 23 5.07 -24.72 5.79
CA PHE A 23 5.45 -24.40 4.41
C PHE A 23 6.43 -23.22 4.46
N LEU A 24 7.72 -23.52 4.68
CA LEU A 24 8.79 -22.61 4.34
C LEU A 24 8.88 -22.56 2.81
N MET A 25 8.55 -21.42 2.20
CA MET A 25 8.81 -21.22 0.77
C MET A 25 10.32 -21.23 0.51
N LYS A 26 10.74 -22.05 -0.45
CA LYS A 26 12.07 -21.98 -1.04
C LYS A 26 12.12 -20.76 -1.96
N THR A 27 13.27 -20.10 -2.01
CA THR A 27 13.55 -18.89 -2.80
C THR A 27 13.44 -19.10 -4.32
N SER A 28 13.35 -20.34 -4.80
CA SER A 28 13.04 -20.70 -6.19
C SER A 28 11.70 -20.12 -6.66
N ASP A 29 10.71 -19.99 -5.77
CA ASP A 29 9.37 -19.52 -6.10
C ASP A 29 9.31 -17.99 -6.30
N LEU A 30 10.39 -17.27 -5.95
CA LEU A 30 10.51 -15.81 -6.11
C LEU A 30 11.12 -15.40 -7.46
N LYS A 31 11.84 -16.30 -8.15
CA LYS A 31 12.31 -16.09 -9.53
C LYS A 31 11.15 -16.18 -10.55
N GLU A 32 9.99 -16.69 -10.12
CA GLU A 32 8.78 -16.85 -10.92
C GLU A 32 7.92 -15.59 -11.10
N LEU A 33 8.33 -14.42 -10.59
CA LEU A 33 7.76 -13.11 -10.97
C LEU A 33 8.30 -12.58 -12.31
N SER A 34 9.30 -13.26 -12.90
CA SER A 34 9.89 -12.98 -14.22
C SER A 34 9.02 -13.30 -15.48
N PRO A 35 7.89 -14.05 -15.44
CA PRO A 35 7.04 -14.22 -16.61
C PRO A 35 6.15 -13.00 -16.94
N LEU A 36 6.24 -11.91 -16.18
CA LEU A 36 5.58 -10.63 -16.51
C LEU A 36 6.15 -9.99 -17.79
N ASP A 37 7.24 -10.54 -18.33
CA ASP A 37 8.03 -10.02 -19.45
C ASP A 37 7.52 -10.39 -20.85
N LYS A 38 6.46 -11.22 -20.97
CA LYS A 38 5.85 -11.56 -22.28
C LYS A 38 4.68 -10.62 -22.63
N ILE A 39 4.91 -9.32 -22.58
CA ILE A 39 4.07 -8.35 -23.30
C ILE A 39 4.81 -8.10 -24.60
N SER A 40 4.23 -8.51 -25.73
CA SER A 40 4.72 -8.12 -27.05
C SER A 40 4.74 -6.60 -27.14
N LEU A 41 5.75 -6.05 -27.83
CA LEU A 41 5.74 -4.66 -28.26
C LEU A 41 4.34 -4.34 -28.84
N PRO A 42 3.80 -3.12 -28.64
CA PRO A 42 2.66 -2.71 -29.42
C PRO A 42 3.05 -2.85 -30.89
N THR A 43 2.55 -3.89 -31.54
CA THR A 43 2.67 -4.03 -32.99
C THR A 43 2.01 -2.81 -33.58
N THR A 44 2.78 -2.06 -34.36
CA THR A 44 2.28 -1.08 -35.31
C THR A 44 1.00 -1.64 -35.92
N PRO A 45 -0.13 -0.91 -35.95
CA PRO A 45 -1.32 -1.40 -36.63
C PRO A 45 -0.91 -1.70 -38.06
N ALA A 46 -1.03 -2.96 -38.48
CA ALA A 46 -0.90 -3.29 -39.88
C ALA A 46 -1.92 -2.43 -40.62
N ALA A 47 -1.44 -1.58 -41.52
CA ALA A 47 -2.27 -0.83 -42.45
C ALA A 47 -3.05 -1.85 -43.29
N GLY A 48 -4.31 -2.11 -42.94
CA GLY A 48 -5.11 -3.11 -43.65
C GLY A 48 -6.35 -3.69 -42.97
N ARG A 49 -6.74 -3.29 -41.75
CA ARG A 49 -8.05 -3.68 -41.18
C ARG A 49 -8.82 -2.48 -40.63
N MET A 50 -9.31 -1.65 -41.54
CA MET A 50 -10.28 -0.59 -41.22
C MET A 50 -11.72 -0.91 -41.61
N GLU A 51 -12.01 -2.10 -42.11
CA GLU A 51 -13.39 -2.47 -42.48
C GLU A 51 -13.83 -3.78 -41.83
N ALA A 52 -15.09 -3.78 -41.39
CA ALA A 52 -15.83 -4.86 -40.75
C ALA A 52 -15.50 -5.17 -39.27
N LEU A 53 -16.19 -4.47 -38.37
CA LEU A 53 -16.99 -5.10 -37.29
C LEU A 53 -17.87 -4.04 -36.60
N GLY A 54 -18.85 -3.55 -37.37
CA GLY A 54 -20.01 -2.86 -36.83
C GLY A 54 -20.96 -3.86 -36.19
N ARG A 55 -20.84 -4.10 -34.88
CA ARG A 55 -21.96 -4.48 -34.01
C ARG A 55 -21.84 -3.73 -32.68
N SER A 56 -22.72 -2.75 -32.52
CA SER A 56 -22.86 -1.91 -31.33
C SER A 56 -23.35 -2.74 -30.14
N MET A 57 -22.42 -3.24 -29.32
CA MET A 57 -22.74 -3.56 -27.93
C MET A 57 -22.70 -2.24 -27.15
N LYS A 58 -23.86 -1.81 -26.63
CA LYS A 58 -23.97 -0.65 -25.73
C LYS A 58 -22.94 -0.80 -24.62
N ARG A 59 -21.90 0.05 -24.63
CA ARG A 59 -20.92 0.14 -23.56
C ARG A 59 -21.67 0.45 -22.26
N PRO A 60 -21.39 -0.25 -21.14
CA PRO A 60 -21.98 0.12 -19.87
C PRO A 60 -21.64 1.58 -19.59
N PRO A 61 -22.56 2.35 -18.97
CA PRO A 61 -22.39 3.79 -18.81
C PRO A 61 -21.04 4.07 -18.14
N ARG A 62 -20.20 4.87 -18.81
CA ARG A 62 -19.00 5.43 -18.20
C ARG A 62 -19.47 6.24 -17.00
N ARG A 63 -19.32 5.71 -15.78
CA ARG A 63 -19.42 6.53 -14.58
C ARG A 63 -18.28 7.53 -14.70
N ILE A 64 -18.63 8.77 -15.01
CA ILE A 64 -17.70 9.86 -15.29
C ILE A 64 -16.75 9.95 -14.09
N LEU A 65 -15.47 9.62 -14.31
CA LEU A 65 -14.40 10.14 -13.48
C LEU A 65 -14.48 11.65 -13.71
N GLY A 66 -15.09 12.37 -12.78
CA GLY A 66 -15.15 13.82 -12.87
C GLY A 66 -13.72 14.33 -12.92
N GLN A 67 -13.24 14.71 -14.10
CA GLN A 67 -12.10 15.59 -14.24
C GLN A 67 -12.60 16.96 -13.78
N PHE A 68 -12.71 17.15 -12.46
CA PHE A 68 -12.94 18.46 -11.89
C PHE A 68 -11.62 19.20 -11.98
N GLY A 69 -11.42 19.86 -13.13
CA GLY A 69 -10.37 20.84 -13.33
C GLY A 69 -10.67 22.06 -12.47
N GLY A 70 -10.32 21.97 -11.19
CA GLY A 70 -10.05 23.10 -10.32
C GLY A 70 -8.56 23.15 -10.05
N GLU A 71 -8.04 24.33 -9.73
CA GLU A 71 -6.63 24.64 -9.44
C GLU A 71 -6.10 23.95 -8.17
N ASN A 72 -6.35 22.65 -7.98
CA ASN A 72 -5.70 21.87 -6.94
C ASN A 72 -4.28 21.54 -7.40
N ALA A 73 -3.34 22.46 -7.13
CA ALA A 73 -1.91 22.35 -7.41
C ALA A 73 -1.24 21.06 -6.86
N GLY A 74 -1.94 20.30 -6.01
CA GLY A 74 -1.51 19.03 -5.42
C GLY A 74 -2.07 17.74 -6.07
N GLY A 75 -3.01 17.81 -7.01
CA GLY A 75 -3.68 16.64 -7.59
C GLY A 75 -4.95 16.19 -6.83
N GLN A 76 -5.60 15.12 -7.29
CA GLN A 76 -6.92 14.68 -6.81
C GLN A 76 -6.84 13.36 -6.03
N ALA A 77 -7.53 13.27 -4.88
CA ALA A 77 -7.58 12.05 -4.08
C ALA A 77 -8.83 11.20 -4.39
N TYR A 78 -8.65 9.88 -4.39
CA TYR A 78 -9.69 8.91 -4.70
C TYR A 78 -9.66 7.75 -3.71
N HIS A 79 -10.84 7.37 -3.21
CA HIS A 79 -11.04 6.08 -2.55
C HIS A 79 -11.40 5.02 -3.57
N VAL A 80 -10.53 4.04 -3.76
CA VAL A 80 -10.71 2.92 -4.68
C VAL A 80 -11.11 1.67 -3.91
N ILE A 81 -12.13 0.96 -4.41
CA ILE A 81 -12.58 -0.32 -3.87
C ILE A 81 -12.68 -1.34 -5.01
N SER A 82 -12.13 -2.54 -4.81
CA SER A 82 -12.42 -3.67 -5.70
C SER A 82 -12.57 -4.96 -4.92
N ARG A 83 -13.43 -5.85 -5.44
CA ARG A 83 -13.83 -7.09 -4.80
C ARG A 83 -13.56 -8.27 -5.71
N THR A 84 -13.27 -9.42 -5.11
CA THR A 84 -13.06 -10.68 -5.82
C THR A 84 -14.37 -11.23 -6.37
N ALA A 85 -14.29 -11.98 -7.47
CA ALA A 85 -15.41 -12.68 -8.08
C ALA A 85 -16.12 -13.59 -7.05
N GLY A 86 -17.45 -13.60 -7.04
CA GLY A 86 -18.25 -14.43 -6.13
C GLY A 86 -18.07 -14.14 -4.63
N GLY A 87 -17.34 -13.07 -4.27
CA GLY A 87 -16.96 -12.82 -2.88
C GLY A 87 -15.90 -13.79 -2.33
N GLU A 88 -15.22 -14.54 -3.21
CA GLU A 88 -14.19 -15.53 -2.86
C GLU A 88 -13.09 -14.92 -1.98
N LYS A 89 -12.71 -15.62 -0.92
CA LYS A 89 -11.64 -15.16 0.00
C LYS A 89 -10.26 -15.49 -0.56
N LEU A 90 -9.89 -14.86 -1.67
CA LEU A 90 -8.62 -15.09 -2.38
C LEU A 90 -7.40 -14.51 -1.67
N PHE A 91 -7.56 -13.60 -0.72
CA PHE A 91 -6.45 -12.93 -0.06
C PHE A 91 -6.08 -13.62 1.26
N GLY A 92 -5.18 -14.61 1.17
CA GLY A 92 -4.39 -15.10 2.30
C GLY A 92 -3.19 -14.18 2.60
N GLU A 93 -2.29 -14.61 3.47
CA GLU A 93 -1.14 -13.79 3.86
C GLU A 93 -0.14 -13.59 2.71
N VAL A 94 0.12 -14.64 1.94
CA VAL A 94 1.03 -14.64 0.80
C VAL A 94 0.49 -13.73 -0.31
N GLU A 95 -0.82 -13.81 -0.57
CA GLU A 95 -1.48 -13.04 -1.62
C GLU A 95 -1.55 -11.57 -1.26
N LYS A 96 -1.84 -11.25 0.02
CA LYS A 96 -1.80 -9.86 0.49
C LYS A 96 -0.39 -9.29 0.39
N GLU A 97 0.65 -10.07 0.69
CA GLU A 97 2.04 -9.62 0.53
C GLU A 97 2.41 -9.39 -0.94
N ALA A 98 2.06 -10.32 -1.83
CA ALA A 98 2.28 -10.19 -3.27
C ALA A 98 1.54 -8.98 -3.84
N PHE A 99 0.27 -8.81 -3.48
CA PHE A 99 -0.54 -7.65 -3.89
C PHE A 99 0.05 -6.35 -3.36
N ARG A 100 0.43 -6.29 -2.08
CA ARG A 100 1.05 -5.09 -1.48
C ARG A 100 2.33 -4.69 -2.21
N ARG A 101 3.22 -5.64 -2.51
CA ARG A 101 4.47 -5.38 -3.26
C ARG A 101 4.18 -4.85 -4.66
N LEU A 102 3.26 -5.50 -5.37
CA LEU A 102 2.83 -5.09 -6.70
C LEU A 102 2.18 -3.70 -6.68
N MET A 103 1.29 -3.44 -5.72
CA MET A 103 0.60 -2.16 -5.54
C MET A 103 1.59 -1.00 -5.39
N TRP A 104 2.58 -1.12 -4.49
CA TRP A 104 3.60 -0.09 -4.32
C TRP A 104 4.50 0.08 -5.55
N ARG A 105 4.86 -1.02 -6.21
CA ARG A 105 5.64 -0.99 -7.46
C ARG A 105 4.87 -0.28 -8.58
N MET A 106 3.59 -0.62 -8.74
CA MET A 106 2.69 -0.02 -9.72
C MET A 106 2.46 1.46 -9.43
N ALA A 107 2.26 1.85 -8.16
CA ALA A 107 2.04 3.25 -7.81
C ALA A 107 3.25 4.11 -8.18
N ARG A 108 4.46 3.63 -7.87
CA ARG A 108 5.71 4.31 -8.26
C ARG A 108 5.87 4.39 -9.77
N PHE A 109 5.53 3.33 -10.51
CA PHE A 109 5.59 3.30 -11.97
C PHE A 109 4.57 4.26 -12.61
N SER A 110 3.31 4.22 -12.18
CA SER A 110 2.25 5.05 -12.75
C SER A 110 2.27 6.48 -12.24
N GLY A 111 3.11 6.81 -11.26
CA GLY A 111 3.20 8.16 -10.70
C GLY A 111 2.04 8.55 -9.81
N VAL A 112 1.25 7.59 -9.31
CA VAL A 112 0.19 7.85 -8.33
C VAL A 112 0.74 7.66 -6.91
N GLU A 113 0.10 8.31 -5.94
CA GLU A 113 0.57 8.32 -4.56
C GLU A 113 -0.44 7.61 -3.67
N ILE A 114 -0.03 6.51 -3.03
CA ILE A 114 -0.89 5.82 -2.07
C ILE A 114 -0.77 6.52 -0.72
N LEU A 115 -1.90 6.98 -0.20
CA LEU A 115 -2.00 7.65 1.09
C LEU A 115 -2.21 6.65 2.22
N THR A 116 -3.16 5.73 2.04
CA THR A 116 -3.36 4.54 2.89
C THR A 116 -4.09 3.45 2.09
N TYR A 117 -4.22 2.25 2.66
CA TYR A 117 -4.93 1.13 2.03
C TYR A 117 -5.39 0.13 3.10
N ALA A 118 -6.24 -0.83 2.71
CA ALA A 118 -6.57 -2.02 3.51
C ALA A 118 -6.82 -3.21 2.59
N LEU A 119 -6.10 -4.33 2.79
CA LEU A 119 -6.33 -5.58 2.07
C LEU A 119 -7.13 -6.54 2.95
N MET A 120 -8.38 -6.79 2.58
CA MET A 120 -9.28 -7.75 3.24
C MET A 120 -9.22 -9.10 2.53
N ALA A 121 -9.90 -10.12 3.06
CA ALA A 121 -9.86 -11.47 2.49
C ALA A 121 -10.45 -11.57 1.07
N ASN A 122 -11.41 -10.72 0.71
CA ASN A 122 -12.13 -10.76 -0.57
C ASN A 122 -12.25 -9.39 -1.26
N HIS A 123 -11.58 -8.36 -0.73
CA HIS A 123 -11.61 -7.02 -1.32
C HIS A 123 -10.44 -6.18 -0.83
N PHE A 124 -10.17 -5.07 -1.52
CA PHE A 124 -9.21 -4.07 -1.07
C PHE A 124 -9.82 -2.67 -1.12
N HIS A 125 -9.27 -1.81 -0.27
CA HIS A 125 -9.47 -0.36 -0.28
C HIS A 125 -8.11 0.32 -0.50
N ILE A 126 -8.04 1.33 -1.37
CA ILE A 126 -6.84 2.15 -1.55
C ILE A 126 -7.27 3.61 -1.57
N LEU A 127 -6.69 4.43 -0.71
CA LEU A 127 -6.77 5.88 -0.83
C LEU A 127 -5.57 6.36 -1.62
N VAL A 128 -5.81 6.92 -2.81
CA VAL A 128 -4.76 7.27 -3.77
C VAL A 128 -4.92 8.71 -4.23
N LYS A 129 -3.82 9.47 -4.21
CA LYS A 129 -3.72 10.80 -4.80
C LYS A 129 -3.11 10.69 -6.19
N VAL A 130 -3.80 11.22 -7.19
CA VAL A 130 -3.38 11.27 -8.59
C VAL A 130 -2.86 12.67 -8.84
N PRO A 131 -1.55 12.87 -9.02
CA PRO A 131 -1.01 14.19 -9.30
C PRO A 131 -1.39 14.66 -10.70
N GLU A 132 -1.21 15.95 -10.95
CA GLU A 132 -1.37 16.51 -12.28
C GLU A 132 -0.40 15.84 -13.27
N ARG A 133 -0.95 15.30 -14.36
CA ARG A 133 -0.18 14.55 -15.36
C ARG A 133 0.92 15.41 -15.99
N ALA A 134 0.61 16.64 -16.39
CA ALA A 134 1.58 17.54 -17.01
C ALA A 134 2.79 17.77 -16.09
N ARG A 135 2.54 18.07 -14.81
CA ARG A 135 3.59 18.21 -13.80
C ARG A 135 4.45 16.94 -13.63
N PHE A 136 3.83 15.76 -13.68
CA PHE A 136 4.58 14.50 -13.61
C PHE A 136 5.46 14.29 -14.84
N LEU A 137 4.94 14.59 -16.04
CA LEU A 137 5.61 14.36 -17.31
C LEU A 137 6.83 15.26 -17.56
N LYS A 138 6.89 16.45 -16.95
CA LYS A 138 8.06 17.35 -17.02
C LYS A 138 9.40 16.66 -16.74
N ARG A 139 9.41 15.59 -15.93
CA ARG A 139 10.63 14.81 -15.66
C ARG A 139 11.20 14.09 -16.90
N PHE A 140 10.41 13.91 -17.95
CA PHE A 140 10.77 13.20 -19.18
C PHE A 140 10.87 14.14 -20.39
N GLU A 141 10.80 15.45 -20.18
CA GLU A 141 10.91 16.46 -21.24
C GLU A 141 12.36 16.94 -21.41
N GLY A 142 12.66 17.53 -22.57
CA GLY A 142 13.98 18.10 -22.88
C GLY A 142 15.07 17.07 -23.15
N GLU A 143 16.31 17.55 -23.18
CA GLU A 143 17.49 16.72 -23.45
C GLU A 143 17.61 15.55 -22.46
N GLY A 144 17.82 14.35 -22.98
CA GLY A 144 17.86 13.10 -22.19
C GLY A 144 16.51 12.66 -21.61
N GLY A 145 15.39 13.32 -21.95
CA GLY A 145 14.06 12.97 -21.46
C GLY A 145 13.60 11.56 -21.80
N GLU A 146 13.90 11.10 -23.02
CA GLU A 146 13.66 9.72 -23.46
C GLU A 146 14.43 8.71 -22.62
N GLU A 147 15.71 8.96 -22.34
CA GLU A 147 16.53 8.08 -21.52
C GLU A 147 15.95 7.95 -20.11
N ARG A 148 15.59 9.09 -19.49
CA ARG A 148 14.93 9.10 -18.18
C ARG A 148 13.59 8.37 -18.19
N LEU A 149 12.84 8.42 -19.30
CA LEU A 149 11.62 7.66 -19.48
C LEU A 149 11.93 6.15 -19.49
N LEU A 150 12.88 5.70 -20.31
CA LEU A 150 13.28 4.30 -20.41
C LEU A 150 13.84 3.76 -19.08
N GLU A 151 14.62 4.57 -18.35
CA GLU A 151 15.05 4.26 -16.99
C GLU A 151 13.86 4.11 -16.04
N HIS A 152 12.86 5.00 -16.11
CA HIS A 152 11.65 4.89 -15.29
C HIS A 152 10.82 3.65 -15.64
N LEU A 153 10.79 3.22 -16.91
CA LEU A 153 10.13 1.98 -17.32
C LEU A 153 10.76 0.73 -16.68
N SER A 154 12.04 0.76 -16.32
CA SER A 154 12.72 -0.35 -15.61
C SER A 154 12.09 -0.68 -14.25
N LEU A 155 11.28 0.24 -13.68
CA LEU A 155 10.50 -0.04 -12.48
C LEU A 155 9.53 -1.20 -12.69
N LEU A 156 9.07 -1.45 -13.91
CA LEU A 156 8.06 -2.46 -14.23
C LEU A 156 8.54 -3.52 -15.23
N TYR A 157 9.41 -3.14 -16.15
CA TYR A 157 9.88 -3.98 -17.25
C TYR A 157 11.30 -4.52 -17.03
N SER A 158 11.58 -5.71 -17.54
CA SER A 158 12.93 -6.27 -17.56
C SER A 158 13.90 -5.48 -18.43
N LYS A 159 15.20 -5.65 -18.15
CA LYS A 159 16.28 -5.10 -18.98
C LYS A 159 16.18 -5.54 -20.44
N ALA A 160 15.80 -6.80 -20.68
CA ALA A 160 15.62 -7.34 -22.02
C ALA A 160 14.50 -6.59 -22.78
N TYR A 161 13.36 -6.38 -22.13
CA TYR A 161 12.26 -5.61 -22.72
C TYR A 161 12.68 -4.16 -23.02
N ILE A 162 13.35 -3.48 -22.09
CA ILE A 162 13.84 -2.12 -22.33
C ILE A 162 14.87 -2.09 -23.47
N GLY A 163 15.75 -3.08 -23.56
CA GLY A 163 16.69 -3.24 -24.67
C GLY A 163 15.98 -3.39 -26.02
N ALA A 164 14.93 -4.20 -26.07
CA ALA A 164 14.11 -4.35 -27.28
C ALA A 164 13.41 -3.04 -27.67
N VAL A 165 12.89 -2.28 -26.70
CA VAL A 165 12.31 -0.95 -26.96
C VAL A 165 13.37 0.00 -27.53
N ARG A 166 14.59 0.01 -26.99
CA ARG A 166 15.69 0.85 -27.52
C ARG A 166 16.03 0.51 -28.97
N GLN A 167 16.14 -0.78 -29.27
CA GLN A 167 16.41 -1.25 -30.62
C GLN A 167 15.30 -0.83 -31.59
N GLU A 168 14.05 -0.92 -31.15
CA GLU A 168 12.90 -0.50 -31.96
C GLU A 168 12.90 1.02 -32.20
N LEU A 169 13.15 1.83 -31.18
CA LEU A 169 13.26 3.29 -31.34
C LEU A 169 14.39 3.65 -32.31
N ALA A 170 15.56 3.02 -32.18
CA ALA A 170 16.68 3.24 -33.09
C ALA A 170 16.36 2.83 -34.54
N ARG A 171 15.68 1.70 -34.72
CA ARG A 171 15.24 1.20 -36.04
C ARG A 171 14.24 2.15 -36.71
N VAL A 172 13.27 2.65 -35.95
CA VAL A 172 12.26 3.60 -36.45
C VAL A 172 12.91 4.93 -36.84
N ARG A 173 13.86 5.42 -36.03
CA ARG A 173 14.65 6.62 -36.35
C ARG A 173 15.52 6.46 -37.59
N ALA A 174 16.21 5.33 -37.73
CA ALA A 174 17.03 5.05 -38.91
C ALA A 174 16.21 5.03 -40.21
N ALA A 175 14.90 4.76 -40.11
CA ALA A 175 13.96 4.83 -41.22
C ALA A 175 13.35 6.22 -41.45
N GLY A 176 13.76 7.25 -40.70
CA GLY A 176 13.24 8.63 -40.82
C GLY A 176 11.81 8.83 -40.31
N ARG A 177 11.27 7.90 -39.50
CA ARG A 177 9.86 7.88 -39.08
C ARG A 177 9.68 8.42 -37.66
N GLU A 178 10.11 9.65 -37.38
CA GLU A 178 10.10 10.23 -36.02
C GLU A 178 8.70 10.28 -35.39
N GLY A 179 7.64 10.46 -36.21
CA GLY A 179 6.26 10.40 -35.71
C GLY A 179 5.89 9.07 -35.05
N GLU A 180 6.45 7.95 -35.52
CA GLU A 180 6.21 6.63 -34.92
C GLU A 180 6.97 6.46 -33.59
N VAL A 181 8.14 7.09 -33.44
CA VAL A 181 8.89 7.13 -32.17
C VAL A 181 7.99 7.74 -31.09
N GLU A 182 7.36 8.87 -31.40
CA GLU A 182 6.49 9.57 -30.47
C GLU A 182 5.25 8.74 -30.11
N VAL A 183 4.67 8.00 -31.06
CA VAL A 183 3.58 7.05 -30.79
C VAL A 183 4.01 5.93 -29.83
N ILE A 184 5.22 5.38 -30.00
CA ILE A 184 5.76 4.35 -29.10
C ILE A 184 5.94 4.90 -27.68
N LEU A 185 6.57 6.07 -27.55
CA LEU A 185 6.81 6.69 -26.24
C LEU A 185 5.50 7.10 -25.56
N GLU A 186 4.52 7.62 -26.31
CA GLU A 186 3.22 8.00 -25.77
C GLU A 186 2.41 6.78 -25.31
N ALA A 187 2.59 5.61 -25.94
CA ALA A 187 1.99 4.37 -25.46
C ALA A 187 2.40 4.02 -24.01
N PHE A 188 3.57 4.48 -23.57
CA PHE A 188 3.99 4.39 -22.17
C PHE A 188 3.45 5.56 -21.34
N ARG A 189 3.64 6.81 -21.78
CA ARG A 189 3.26 8.01 -21.03
C ARG A 189 1.77 8.10 -20.74
N LYS A 190 0.89 7.55 -21.59
CA LYS A 190 -0.57 7.54 -21.35
C LYS A 190 -0.99 6.76 -20.09
N ARG A 191 -0.10 5.93 -19.54
CA ARG A 191 -0.36 5.12 -18.33
C ARG A 191 -0.01 5.86 -17.03
N PHE A 192 0.66 7.00 -17.13
CA PHE A 192 1.07 7.80 -15.98
C PHE A 192 -0.04 8.74 -15.55
N CYS A 193 -0.18 8.90 -14.23
CA CYS A 193 -1.16 9.76 -13.57
C CYS A 193 -2.60 9.48 -14.01
N ASP A 194 -2.89 8.23 -14.35
CA ASP A 194 -4.24 7.77 -14.72
C ASP A 194 -4.70 6.68 -13.75
N LEU A 195 -5.77 6.99 -13.00
CA LEU A 195 -6.33 6.08 -12.00
C LEU A 195 -6.83 4.77 -12.64
N SER A 196 -7.42 4.86 -13.83
CA SER A 196 -7.98 3.70 -14.52
C SER A 196 -6.90 2.74 -14.97
N CYS A 197 -5.80 3.26 -15.53
CA CYS A 197 -4.64 2.49 -15.95
C CYS A 197 -3.97 1.85 -14.74
N PHE A 198 -3.72 2.62 -13.67
CA PHE A 198 -3.13 2.10 -12.44
C PHE A 198 -3.92 0.91 -11.88
N VAL A 199 -5.23 1.07 -11.65
CA VAL A 199 -6.02 0.01 -11.02
C VAL A 199 -6.25 -1.18 -11.96
N LYS A 200 -6.44 -0.93 -13.27
CA LYS A 200 -6.57 -2.00 -14.27
C LYS A 200 -5.32 -2.88 -14.28
N GLU A 201 -4.14 -2.28 -14.40
CA GLU A 201 -2.89 -3.02 -14.49
C GLU A 201 -2.51 -3.69 -13.18
N LEU A 202 -2.79 -3.06 -12.03
CA LEU A 202 -2.63 -3.69 -10.71
C LEU A 202 -3.44 -4.98 -10.62
N LYS A 203 -4.73 -4.91 -10.98
CA LYS A 203 -5.65 -6.05 -10.98
C LYS A 203 -5.22 -7.14 -11.97
N GLU A 204 -4.86 -6.76 -13.19
CA GLU A 204 -4.46 -7.70 -14.24
C GLU A 204 -3.17 -8.44 -13.88
N ARG A 205 -2.14 -7.71 -13.43
CA ARG A 205 -0.86 -8.31 -13.05
C ARG A 205 -1.01 -9.23 -11.84
N PHE A 206 -1.83 -8.85 -10.87
CA PHE A 206 -2.14 -9.73 -9.74
C PHE A 206 -2.90 -10.97 -10.19
N SER A 207 -3.90 -10.84 -11.06
CA SER A 207 -4.61 -11.99 -11.63
C SER A 207 -3.68 -12.96 -12.34
N ARG A 208 -2.75 -12.45 -13.16
CA ARG A 208 -1.76 -13.29 -13.85
C ARG A 208 -0.85 -14.01 -12.87
N TRP A 209 -0.36 -13.32 -11.85
CA TRP A 209 0.48 -13.94 -10.81
C TRP A 209 -0.27 -15.02 -10.04
N TYR A 210 -1.47 -14.71 -9.52
CA TYR A 210 -2.27 -15.64 -8.74
C TYR A 210 -2.69 -16.86 -9.56
N ASN A 211 -3.17 -16.65 -10.79
CA ASN A 211 -3.54 -17.74 -11.70
C ASN A 211 -2.36 -18.65 -12.00
N LYS A 212 -1.17 -18.10 -12.24
CA LYS A 212 0.03 -18.90 -12.42
C LYS A 212 0.41 -19.67 -11.16
N HIS A 213 0.37 -19.00 -9.99
CA HIS A 213 0.78 -19.59 -8.72
C HIS A 213 -0.10 -20.76 -8.28
N TYR A 214 -1.39 -20.71 -8.61
CA TYR A 214 -2.37 -21.72 -8.23
C TYR A 214 -2.85 -22.61 -9.38
N ASP A 215 -2.16 -22.61 -10.52
CA ASP A 215 -2.55 -23.30 -11.75
C ASP A 215 -4.04 -23.09 -12.13
N ARG A 216 -4.52 -21.86 -11.90
CA ARG A 216 -5.91 -21.45 -12.15
C ARG A 216 -6.01 -20.71 -13.47
N ARG A 217 -7.20 -20.71 -14.06
CA ARG A 217 -7.58 -19.83 -15.18
C ARG A 217 -8.83 -19.02 -14.82
N GLY A 218 -9.04 -17.90 -15.50
CA GLY A 218 -10.23 -17.06 -15.35
C GLY A 218 -10.02 -15.73 -14.61
N THR A 219 -11.11 -14.98 -14.44
CA THR A 219 -11.10 -13.68 -13.74
C THR A 219 -11.10 -13.89 -12.22
N LEU A 220 -10.34 -13.05 -11.51
CA LEU A 220 -10.37 -13.00 -10.04
C LEU A 220 -11.29 -11.92 -9.51
N TRP A 221 -11.73 -11.02 -10.37
CA TRP A 221 -12.43 -9.80 -9.99
C TRP A 221 -13.85 -9.84 -10.54
N MET A 222 -14.81 -9.30 -9.79
CA MET A 222 -16.19 -9.12 -10.28
C MET A 222 -16.23 -8.08 -11.40
N GLU A 223 -16.48 -6.83 -11.03
CA GLU A 223 -16.66 -5.71 -11.93
C GLU A 223 -15.37 -4.85 -12.00
N ARG A 224 -15.49 -3.72 -12.72
CA ARG A 224 -14.54 -2.61 -12.62
C ARG A 224 -14.43 -2.17 -11.15
N PHE A 225 -13.29 -1.56 -10.79
CA PHE A 225 -13.18 -0.93 -9.48
C PHE A 225 -14.21 0.20 -9.30
N LYS A 226 -14.64 0.43 -8.06
CA LYS A 226 -15.37 1.62 -7.67
C LYS A 226 -14.36 2.68 -7.24
N SER A 227 -14.64 3.95 -7.56
CA SER A 227 -13.85 5.08 -7.09
C SER A 227 -14.77 6.21 -6.63
N VAL A 228 -14.41 6.84 -5.51
CA VAL A 228 -15.06 8.04 -4.97
C VAL A 228 -14.01 9.14 -4.91
N LEU A 229 -14.29 10.32 -5.46
CA LEU A 229 -13.43 11.49 -5.31
C LEU A 229 -13.49 11.98 -3.86
N VAL A 230 -12.35 12.30 -3.28
CA VAL A 230 -12.22 12.74 -1.90
C VAL A 230 -11.54 14.09 -1.89
N GLU A 231 -12.17 15.06 -1.25
CA GLU A 231 -11.59 16.38 -1.01
C GLU A 231 -10.42 16.27 -0.03
N ASP A 232 -9.44 17.18 -0.14
CA ASP A 232 -8.35 17.29 0.84
C ASP A 232 -8.89 17.72 2.23
N GLY A 233 -8.04 17.79 3.25
CA GLY A 233 -8.47 18.16 4.60
C GLY A 233 -9.26 17.07 5.33
N GLU A 234 -10.37 17.47 5.94
CA GLU A 234 -11.16 16.59 6.83
C GLU A 234 -11.72 15.37 6.11
N ALA A 235 -12.26 15.52 4.89
CA ALA A 235 -12.81 14.41 4.12
C ALA A 235 -11.73 13.33 3.83
N LEU A 236 -10.51 13.77 3.47
CA LEU A 236 -9.37 12.89 3.24
C LEU A 236 -8.98 12.11 4.50
N ARG A 237 -8.93 12.82 5.63
CA ARG A 237 -8.62 12.28 6.95
C ARG A 237 -9.65 11.23 7.37
N THR A 238 -10.93 11.57 7.33
CA THR A 238 -12.03 10.66 7.66
C THR A 238 -12.04 9.42 6.77
N MET A 239 -11.77 9.57 5.48
CA MET A 239 -11.67 8.43 4.56
C MET A 239 -10.47 7.53 4.90
N ALA A 240 -9.31 8.10 5.22
CA ALA A 240 -8.14 7.32 5.62
C ALA A 240 -8.43 6.51 6.89
N LEU A 241 -9.01 7.14 7.92
CA LEU A 241 -9.39 6.48 9.18
C LEU A 241 -10.41 5.37 8.92
N TYR A 242 -11.43 5.63 8.10
CA TYR A 242 -12.39 4.61 7.68
C TYR A 242 -11.69 3.39 7.08
N ILE A 243 -10.71 3.60 6.21
CA ILE A 243 -9.95 2.52 5.55
C ILE A 243 -9.15 1.72 6.58
N ASP A 244 -8.34 2.39 7.40
CA ASP A 244 -7.46 1.75 8.39
C ASP A 244 -8.23 1.05 9.52
N LEU A 245 -9.49 1.42 9.79
CA LEU A 245 -10.39 0.76 10.75
C LEU A 245 -11.13 -0.47 10.19
N ASN A 246 -11.05 -0.78 8.90
CA ASN A 246 -11.78 -1.92 8.32
C ASN A 246 -11.47 -3.26 9.02
N PRO A 247 -10.21 -3.60 9.34
CA PRO A 247 -9.91 -4.86 10.04
C PRO A 247 -10.53 -4.95 11.43
N VAL A 248 -10.59 -3.83 12.17
CA VAL A 248 -11.25 -3.78 13.48
C VAL A 248 -12.75 -3.99 13.35
N ARG A 249 -13.38 -3.27 12.40
CA ARG A 249 -14.81 -3.38 12.13
C ARG A 249 -15.22 -4.77 11.63
N ALA A 250 -14.31 -5.45 10.94
CA ALA A 250 -14.48 -6.84 10.52
C ALA A 250 -14.19 -7.87 11.65
N GLY A 251 -13.75 -7.42 12.83
CA GLY A 251 -13.38 -8.28 13.95
C GLY A 251 -12.12 -9.12 13.71
N LEU A 252 -11.24 -8.71 12.80
CA LEU A 252 -9.99 -9.41 12.50
C LEU A 252 -8.89 -9.10 13.52
N VAL A 253 -8.93 -7.90 14.10
CA VAL A 253 -7.99 -7.43 15.12
C VAL A 253 -8.72 -6.50 16.09
N GLU A 254 -8.20 -6.37 17.29
CA GLU A 254 -8.75 -5.42 18.27
C GLU A 254 -8.09 -4.04 18.20
N ASP A 255 -6.90 -3.94 17.60
CA ASP A 255 -6.18 -2.69 17.39
C ASP A 255 -5.77 -2.56 15.92
N PRO A 256 -5.99 -1.40 15.27
CA PRO A 256 -5.64 -1.22 13.86
C PRO A 256 -4.13 -1.38 13.61
N LYS A 257 -3.26 -1.17 14.61
CA LYS A 257 -1.81 -1.40 14.48
C LYS A 257 -1.48 -2.88 14.23
N ASP A 258 -2.37 -3.79 14.62
CA ASP A 258 -2.13 -5.23 14.61
C ASP A 258 -2.44 -5.86 13.25
N TYR A 259 -3.11 -5.14 12.35
CA TYR A 259 -3.36 -5.62 10.99
C TYR A 259 -2.35 -5.05 10.00
N ARG A 260 -1.33 -5.86 9.69
CA ARG A 260 -0.19 -5.41 8.87
C ARG A 260 -0.54 -5.06 7.42
N TRP A 261 -1.71 -5.42 6.91
CA TRP A 261 -2.11 -5.11 5.54
C TRP A 261 -3.01 -3.88 5.44
N THR A 262 -2.80 -2.92 6.33
CA THR A 262 -3.28 -1.54 6.17
C THR A 262 -2.14 -0.54 6.07
N GLY A 263 -2.43 0.69 5.64
CA GLY A 263 -1.44 1.77 5.61
C GLY A 263 -0.96 2.14 7.01
N TYR A 264 -1.85 2.21 8.00
CA TYR A 264 -1.47 2.46 9.40
C TYR A 264 -0.64 1.33 10.01
N GLY A 265 -1.03 0.07 9.78
CA GLY A 265 -0.24 -1.09 10.21
C GLY A 265 1.16 -1.07 9.58
N GLU A 266 1.27 -0.73 8.29
CA GLU A 266 2.53 -0.57 7.58
C GLU A 266 3.38 0.62 8.07
N ALA A 267 2.76 1.75 8.37
CA ALA A 267 3.43 2.92 8.92
C ALA A 267 3.99 2.66 10.34
N SER A 268 3.18 2.02 11.19
CA SER A 268 3.56 1.56 12.53
C SER A 268 4.71 0.54 12.47
N GLY A 269 4.75 -0.26 11.42
CA GLY A 269 5.86 -1.17 11.10
C GLY A 269 7.19 -0.52 10.72
N GLY A 270 7.19 0.79 10.43
CA GLY A 270 8.40 1.53 10.04
C GLY A 270 8.55 1.82 8.56
N SER A 271 7.52 1.56 7.75
CA SER A 271 7.57 1.81 6.31
C SER A 271 7.54 3.29 5.98
N LYS A 272 8.63 3.83 5.41
CA LYS A 272 8.73 5.25 5.04
C LYS A 272 7.65 5.68 4.04
N ARG A 273 7.31 4.83 3.07
CA ARG A 273 6.30 5.14 2.05
C ARG A 273 4.89 5.24 2.64
N ALA A 274 4.52 4.36 3.57
CA ALA A 274 3.23 4.42 4.25
C ALA A 274 3.16 5.63 5.19
N ARG A 275 4.25 5.91 5.93
CA ARG A 275 4.37 7.11 6.77
C ARG A 275 4.21 8.40 5.96
N ARG A 276 4.84 8.49 4.78
CA ARG A 276 4.68 9.65 3.87
C ARG A 276 3.26 9.83 3.39
N GLY A 277 2.57 8.73 3.08
CA GLY A 277 1.15 8.75 2.70
C GLY A 277 0.28 9.31 3.82
N LEU A 278 0.46 8.81 5.04
CA LEU A 278 -0.30 9.30 6.21
C LEU A 278 0.11 10.72 6.61
N CYS A 279 1.38 11.12 6.53
CA CYS A 279 1.77 12.52 6.74
C CYS A 279 1.01 13.48 5.82
N LYS A 280 0.77 13.12 4.56
CA LYS A 280 -0.05 13.93 3.66
C LYS A 280 -1.51 14.03 4.10
N VAL A 281 -2.08 12.92 4.60
CA VAL A 281 -3.43 12.91 5.20
C VAL A 281 -3.48 13.79 6.46
N MET A 282 -2.38 13.84 7.22
CA MET A 282 -2.24 14.65 8.42
C MET A 282 -1.95 16.13 8.13
N GLU A 283 -1.68 16.51 6.87
CA GLU A 283 -1.11 17.82 6.51
C GLU A 283 0.21 18.11 7.23
N ALA A 284 0.97 17.05 7.53
CA ALA A 284 2.28 17.11 8.14
C ALA A 284 3.40 16.95 7.10
N PRO A 285 4.60 17.51 7.34
CA PRO A 285 5.74 17.27 6.46
C PRO A 285 6.05 15.79 6.27
N MET A 286 6.45 15.43 5.05
CA MET A 286 6.49 14.04 4.58
C MET A 286 7.35 13.09 5.43
N ASP A 287 8.42 13.59 6.06
CA ASP A 287 9.34 12.78 6.85
C ASP A 287 9.23 13.06 8.38
N SER A 288 8.13 13.69 8.81
CA SER A 288 7.88 14.10 10.21
C SER A 288 7.00 13.15 11.01
N TRP A 289 6.75 11.92 10.56
CA TRP A 289 5.78 10.99 11.18
C TRP A 289 5.97 10.79 12.69
N GLU A 290 7.24 10.76 13.15
CA GLU A 290 7.63 10.58 14.55
C GLU A 290 8.18 11.88 15.16
N GLU A 291 8.15 13.00 14.44
CA GLU A 291 8.64 14.29 14.91
C GLU A 291 7.52 15.02 15.67
N LYS A 292 7.79 15.47 16.89
CA LYS A 292 6.80 16.22 17.68
C LYS A 292 6.47 17.53 16.97
N ARG A 293 5.16 17.81 16.83
CA ARG A 293 4.65 19.08 16.32
C ARG A 293 3.61 19.62 17.29
N GLY A 294 4.05 20.49 18.19
CA GLY A 294 3.28 20.85 19.37
C GLY A 294 3.29 19.71 20.39
N GLN A 295 2.12 19.31 20.89
CA GLN A 295 2.01 18.31 21.94
C GLN A 295 2.16 16.86 21.44
N LEU A 296 1.78 16.58 20.19
CA LEU A 296 1.76 15.24 19.61
C LEU A 296 2.62 15.17 18.33
N THR A 297 3.10 13.98 18.02
CA THR A 297 3.61 13.60 16.70
C THR A 297 2.45 13.30 15.75
N PRO A 298 2.64 13.33 14.41
CA PRO A 298 1.63 12.87 13.47
C PRO A 298 1.16 11.43 13.72
N ALA A 299 2.06 10.54 14.16
CA ALA A 299 1.72 9.15 14.51
C ALA A 299 0.74 9.06 15.69
N GLU A 300 1.04 9.81 16.75
CA GLU A 300 0.23 9.91 17.97
C GLU A 300 -1.14 10.52 17.65
N ALA A 301 -1.16 11.65 16.94
CA ALA A 301 -2.40 12.32 16.54
C ALA A 301 -3.29 11.44 15.66
N TYR A 302 -2.71 10.75 14.65
CA TYR A 302 -3.47 9.82 13.81
C TYR A 302 -4.05 8.66 14.62
N ARG A 303 -3.31 8.14 15.61
CA ARG A 303 -3.82 7.10 16.52
C ARG A 303 -4.98 7.61 17.37
N CYS A 304 -4.88 8.81 17.94
CA CYS A 304 -6.00 9.42 18.68
C CYS A 304 -7.27 9.49 17.82
N TRP A 305 -7.15 9.92 16.56
CA TRP A 305 -8.30 9.97 15.66
C TRP A 305 -8.85 8.61 15.27
N LEU A 306 -8.00 7.59 15.05
CA LEU A 306 -8.48 6.22 14.81
C LEU A 306 -9.39 5.75 15.94
N PHE A 307 -8.99 5.99 17.19
CA PHE A 307 -9.76 5.57 18.36
C PHE A 307 -11.01 6.44 18.57
N GLY A 308 -10.92 7.75 18.36
CA GLY A 308 -12.08 8.65 18.41
C GLY A 308 -13.16 8.28 17.39
N GLU A 309 -12.78 8.11 16.12
CA GLU A 309 -13.68 7.72 15.02
C GLU A 309 -14.14 6.25 15.08
N GLY A 310 -13.40 5.42 15.82
CA GLY A 310 -13.64 3.99 15.95
C GLY A 310 -14.56 3.60 17.11
N LEU A 311 -15.14 4.56 17.83
CA LEU A 311 -16.04 4.28 18.96
C LEU A 311 -17.19 3.34 18.54
N GLU A 312 -17.42 2.30 19.34
CA GLU A 312 -18.55 1.40 19.11
C GLU A 312 -19.87 2.13 19.42
N VAL A 313 -20.76 2.23 18.42
CA VAL A 313 -22.11 2.77 18.62
C VAL A 313 -23.09 1.60 18.67
N GLY A 314 -23.59 1.29 19.86
CA GLY A 314 -24.75 0.43 20.03
C GLY A 314 -26.01 1.18 19.60
N VAL A 315 -26.80 0.60 18.68
CA VAL A 315 -28.18 1.06 18.50
C VAL A 315 -28.99 0.37 19.59
N GLU A 316 -29.32 1.08 20.66
CA GLU A 316 -30.38 0.63 21.56
C GLU A 316 -31.68 0.59 20.77
N LYS A 317 -32.31 -0.59 20.69
CA LYS A 317 -33.72 -0.67 20.31
C LYS A 317 -34.53 -0.10 21.46
N GLY A 318 -34.76 1.21 21.45
CA GLY A 318 -35.75 1.84 22.31
C GLY A 318 -37.15 1.45 21.86
N ILE A 319 -37.74 0.45 22.51
CA ILE A 319 -39.18 0.43 22.74
C ILE A 319 -39.43 1.44 23.87
N GLY A 320 -40.29 2.43 23.65
CA GLY A 320 -40.80 3.29 24.71
C GLY A 320 -40.50 4.77 24.52
N SER A 321 -41.58 5.52 24.35
CA SER A 321 -41.71 6.97 24.35
C SER A 321 -41.16 7.65 25.61
N GLY A 322 -40.47 8.78 25.41
CA GLY A 322 -40.33 9.85 26.41
C GLY A 322 -38.92 10.03 26.97
N GLY A 323 -38.35 11.21 26.75
CA GLY A 323 -37.15 11.67 27.46
C GLY A 323 -36.02 12.10 26.53
N SER A 324 -36.00 13.38 26.18
CA SER A 324 -34.87 14.06 25.57
C SER A 324 -33.64 14.05 26.50
N ALA A 325 -32.61 13.31 26.12
CA ALA A 325 -31.25 13.52 26.62
C ALA A 325 -30.33 13.72 25.41
N GLY A 326 -30.03 14.98 25.12
CA GLY A 326 -29.11 15.38 24.07
C GLY A 326 -27.69 14.96 24.43
N VAL A 327 -27.04 14.23 23.51
CA VAL A 327 -25.58 14.19 23.44
C VAL A 327 -25.20 15.06 22.26
N GLU A 328 -24.62 16.22 22.54
CA GLU A 328 -24.04 17.10 21.52
C GLU A 328 -22.95 16.33 20.77
N ARG A 329 -23.25 15.98 19.52
CA ARG A 329 -22.23 15.63 18.53
C ARG A 329 -21.54 16.94 18.14
N SER A 330 -20.21 16.93 18.09
CA SER A 330 -19.45 17.94 17.34
C SER A 330 -20.06 18.03 15.94
N GLY A 331 -20.59 19.22 15.62
CA GLY A 331 -21.41 19.45 14.45
C GLY A 331 -20.68 19.13 13.16
N LEU A 332 -21.27 18.23 12.37
CA LEU A 332 -21.12 18.21 10.92
C LEU A 332 -22.31 17.45 10.33
N GLU A 333 -23.21 18.16 9.65
CA GLU A 333 -24.27 17.54 8.85
C GLU A 333 -23.66 16.85 7.63
N VAL A 334 -23.39 15.55 7.75
CA VAL A 334 -23.04 14.71 6.60
C VAL A 334 -24.30 14.53 5.73
N SER A 335 -24.26 15.03 4.50
CA SER A 335 -25.38 15.00 3.56
C SER A 335 -25.96 13.59 3.38
N GLY A 336 -27.29 13.54 3.31
CA GLY A 336 -28.15 12.36 3.57
C GLY A 336 -28.06 11.15 2.63
N ARG A 337 -27.04 10.99 1.79
CA ARG A 337 -26.93 9.86 0.84
C ARG A 337 -26.16 8.64 1.32
N LEU A 338 -25.56 8.68 2.51
CA LEU A 338 -24.84 7.55 3.13
C LEU A 338 -25.65 6.81 4.22
N LYS A 339 -26.92 7.15 4.40
CA LYS A 339 -27.76 6.64 5.51
C LYS A 339 -28.42 5.28 5.24
N SER A 340 -28.45 4.77 4.01
CA SER A 340 -29.30 3.60 3.66
C SER A 340 -28.56 2.39 3.08
N ALA A 341 -27.58 1.82 3.82
CA ALA A 341 -27.03 0.49 3.48
C ALA A 341 -26.24 -0.22 4.61
N LEU A 342 -26.57 -0.07 5.90
CA LEU A 342 -25.77 -0.70 6.97
C LEU A 342 -26.65 -1.44 8.00
N PRO A 343 -26.57 -2.78 8.09
CA PRO A 343 -27.15 -3.52 9.20
C PRO A 343 -26.21 -3.53 10.43
N LEU A 344 -26.83 -3.47 11.61
CA LEU A 344 -26.48 -4.03 12.93
C LEU A 344 -25.03 -3.85 13.47
N LYS A 345 -24.93 -3.17 14.63
CA LYS A 345 -23.79 -3.13 15.58
C LYS A 345 -22.39 -3.18 14.93
N LYS A 346 -21.85 -2.04 14.54
CA LYS A 346 -20.46 -1.97 14.04
C LYS A 346 -19.50 -2.21 15.21
N LYS A 347 -18.76 -3.33 15.19
CA LYS A 347 -17.64 -3.54 16.12
C LYS A 347 -16.69 -2.35 16.07
N GLY A 348 -16.37 -1.79 17.23
CA GLY A 348 -15.52 -0.63 17.41
C GLY A 348 -14.71 -0.75 18.69
N PHE A 349 -14.29 0.37 19.25
CA PHE A 349 -13.62 0.41 20.54
C PHE A 349 -14.62 0.69 21.66
N SER A 350 -14.41 0.08 22.83
CA SER A 350 -15.16 0.46 24.03
C SER A 350 -14.81 1.89 24.45
N LYS A 351 -15.72 2.57 25.15
CA LYS A 351 -15.53 3.95 25.61
C LYS A 351 -14.29 4.08 26.48
N GLU A 352 -14.07 3.11 27.37
CA GLU A 352 -12.91 3.06 28.27
C GLU A 352 -11.60 2.96 27.49
N ARG A 353 -11.58 2.16 26.41
CA ARG A 353 -10.40 2.01 25.55
C ARG A 353 -10.12 3.29 24.76
N VAL A 354 -11.15 3.96 24.25
CA VAL A 354 -10.97 5.26 23.58
C VAL A 354 -10.41 6.29 24.55
N GLU A 355 -11.00 6.42 25.75
CA GLU A 355 -10.52 7.33 26.78
C GLU A 355 -9.08 7.04 27.20
N ALA A 356 -8.70 5.77 27.35
CA ALA A 356 -7.33 5.38 27.69
C ALA A 356 -6.33 5.80 26.59
N VAL A 357 -6.66 5.60 25.32
CA VAL A 357 -5.79 6.01 24.20
C VAL A 357 -5.68 7.54 24.13
N LEU A 358 -6.79 8.26 24.28
CA LEU A 358 -6.79 9.73 24.29
C LEU A 358 -5.98 10.29 25.46
N LYS A 359 -6.12 9.72 26.68
CA LYS A 359 -5.32 10.09 27.86
C LYS A 359 -3.83 9.84 27.66
N SER A 360 -3.45 8.77 26.95
CA SER A 360 -2.05 8.49 26.61
C SER A 360 -1.48 9.39 25.49
N GLY A 361 -2.32 10.22 24.87
CA GLY A 361 -1.97 11.00 23.69
C GLY A 361 -1.68 10.12 22.46
N GLY A 362 -2.27 8.93 22.36
CA GLY A 362 -2.04 8.05 21.21
C GLY A 362 -0.64 7.44 21.15
N LYS A 363 0.07 7.37 22.28
CA LYS A 363 1.40 6.74 22.34
C LYS A 363 1.28 5.22 22.28
N LEU A 364 2.17 4.61 21.50
CA LEU A 364 2.39 3.16 21.55
C LEU A 364 3.45 2.84 22.58
N SER A 365 3.26 1.76 23.33
CA SER A 365 4.28 1.27 24.25
C SER A 365 5.52 0.82 23.48
N ARG A 366 6.68 0.79 24.14
CA ARG A 366 7.92 0.25 23.56
C ARG A 366 7.74 -1.20 23.09
N ALA A 367 6.99 -2.00 23.85
CA ALA A 367 6.66 -3.38 23.49
C ALA A 367 5.79 -3.44 22.22
N ASP A 368 4.76 -2.58 22.10
CA ASP A 368 3.93 -2.51 20.89
C ASP A 368 4.72 -2.10 19.66
N LEU A 369 5.59 -1.10 19.78
CA LEU A 369 6.45 -0.63 18.69
C LEU A 369 7.43 -1.72 18.26
N LEU A 370 8.01 -2.45 19.22
CA LEU A 370 8.85 -3.62 18.94
C LEU A 370 8.04 -4.70 18.24
N LEU A 371 6.85 -5.06 18.73
CA LEU A 371 5.99 -6.08 18.13
C LEU A 371 5.51 -5.71 16.73
N CYS A 372 5.14 -4.44 16.50
CA CYS A 372 4.88 -3.94 15.16
C CYS A 372 6.14 -4.17 14.33
N ARG A 373 7.27 -3.58 14.69
CA ARG A 373 8.50 -3.68 13.87
C ARG A 373 8.95 -5.12 13.63
N VAL A 374 8.84 -6.01 14.62
CA VAL A 374 9.15 -7.47 14.54
C VAL A 374 8.15 -8.23 13.65
N ARG A 375 6.87 -7.87 13.64
CA ARG A 375 5.94 -8.41 12.62
C ARG A 375 6.30 -7.98 11.19
N TRP A 376 7.10 -6.91 11.06
CA TRP A 376 7.71 -6.44 9.82
C TRP A 376 9.18 -6.86 9.65
N PHE A 377 9.74 -7.70 10.54
CA PHE A 377 11.15 -8.13 10.54
C PHE A 377 11.51 -9.16 9.46
N SER A 378 10.63 -9.46 8.51
CA SER A 378 10.93 -10.36 7.39
C SER A 378 12.13 -9.93 6.53
N ASP A 379 12.67 -8.72 6.73
CA ASP A 379 13.90 -8.22 6.10
C ASP A 379 15.06 -7.95 7.10
N GLY A 380 14.94 -8.42 8.36
CA GLY A 380 15.87 -8.14 9.45
C GLY A 380 16.64 -9.37 9.91
N MET A 381 17.97 -9.27 10.04
CA MET A 381 18.85 -10.41 10.34
C MET A 381 19.27 -10.50 11.81
N ALA A 382 19.32 -9.37 12.52
CA ALA A 382 19.75 -9.30 13.93
C ALA A 382 19.15 -8.09 14.65
N ILE A 383 18.92 -8.25 15.95
CA ILE A 383 18.48 -7.19 16.88
C ILE A 383 19.32 -7.29 18.15
N GLY A 384 19.75 -6.15 18.71
CA GLY A 384 20.57 -6.13 19.92
C GLY A 384 21.27 -4.79 20.10
N SER A 385 22.38 -4.78 20.85
CA SER A 385 23.21 -3.57 21.02
C SER A 385 23.83 -3.13 19.68
N LYS A 386 24.25 -1.86 19.60
CA LYS A 386 24.95 -1.35 18.41
C LYS A 386 26.13 -2.23 18.01
N GLY A 387 26.96 -2.60 19.00
CA GLY A 387 28.14 -3.44 18.79
C GLY A 387 27.79 -4.84 18.28
N PHE A 388 26.79 -5.49 18.88
CA PHE A 388 26.30 -6.78 18.42
C PHE A 388 25.82 -6.73 16.96
N VAL A 389 25.02 -5.71 16.64
CA VAL A 389 24.43 -5.56 15.31
C VAL A 389 25.49 -5.21 14.24
N GLU A 390 26.48 -4.37 14.58
CA GLU A 390 27.61 -4.10 13.68
C GLU A 390 28.51 -5.33 13.50
N ALA A 391 28.74 -6.13 14.54
CA ALA A 391 29.51 -7.37 14.42
C ALA A 391 28.84 -8.35 13.44
N ILE A 392 27.52 -8.51 13.55
CA ILE A 392 26.75 -9.34 12.61
C ILE A 392 26.77 -8.74 11.19
N PHE A 393 26.71 -7.41 11.04
CA PHE A 393 26.81 -6.75 9.73
C PHE A 393 28.17 -6.96 9.07
N THR A 394 29.26 -6.83 9.82
CA THR A 394 30.62 -7.10 9.33
C THR A 394 30.76 -8.55 8.88
N ARG A 395 30.27 -9.50 9.69
CA ARG A 395 30.26 -10.93 9.34
C ARG A 395 29.46 -11.22 8.06
N CYS A 396 28.39 -10.48 7.81
CA CYS A 396 27.53 -10.65 6.64
C CYS A 396 27.73 -9.55 5.58
N ARG A 397 28.89 -8.87 5.54
CA ARG A 397 29.09 -7.68 4.70
C ARG A 397 28.81 -7.94 3.21
N GLY A 398 29.12 -9.13 2.71
CA GLY A 398 28.86 -9.54 1.32
C GLY A 398 27.38 -9.44 0.90
N HIS A 399 26.45 -9.57 1.85
CA HIS A 399 25.00 -9.51 1.58
C HIS A 399 24.42 -8.08 1.57
N PHE A 400 25.25 -7.04 1.52
CA PHE A 400 24.79 -5.65 1.52
C PHE A 400 25.47 -4.82 0.41
N GLY A 401 24.76 -3.83 -0.13
CA GLY A 401 25.32 -2.98 -1.19
C GLY A 401 26.61 -2.26 -0.79
N ALA A 402 27.52 -2.04 -1.74
CA ALA A 402 28.83 -1.41 -1.51
C ALA A 402 28.74 -0.05 -0.79
N LYS A 403 27.68 0.74 -1.07
CA LYS A 403 27.44 2.05 -0.45
C LYS A 403 27.06 1.99 1.04
N ARG A 404 26.70 0.82 1.59
CA ARG A 404 26.31 0.69 3.00
C ARG A 404 27.55 0.50 3.87
N LYS A 405 27.87 1.51 4.68
CA LYS A 405 29.04 1.51 5.58
C LYS A 405 28.76 0.97 6.99
N THR A 406 27.50 0.99 7.42
CA THR A 406 27.09 0.53 8.76
C THR A 406 25.85 -0.34 8.69
N GLY A 407 25.78 -1.33 9.58
CA GLY A 407 24.67 -2.26 9.71
C GLY A 407 23.57 -1.75 10.62
N ALA A 408 23.98 -1.22 11.76
CA ALA A 408 23.10 -0.92 12.87
C ALA A 408 22.19 0.26 12.56
N ARG A 409 20.89 0.03 12.70
CA ARG A 409 19.88 1.08 12.63
C ARG A 409 19.24 1.18 14.00
N LYS A 410 19.42 2.33 14.64
CA LYS A 410 18.82 2.62 15.95
C LYS A 410 17.31 2.49 15.82
N LEU A 411 16.70 1.79 16.76
CA LEU A 411 15.26 1.78 16.91
C LEU A 411 14.85 3.16 17.45
N ARG A 412 14.32 4.03 16.57
CA ARG A 412 13.72 5.30 17.02
C ARG A 412 12.56 4.95 17.98
N GLU A 413 12.47 5.63 19.12
CA GLU A 413 11.54 5.39 20.27
C GLU A 413 12.01 4.40 21.35
N ASP A 414 13.28 3.96 21.32
CA ASP A 414 13.89 3.39 22.53
C ASP A 414 14.32 4.51 23.48
N GLU A 415 13.44 4.92 24.39
CA GLU A 415 13.75 5.94 25.42
C GLU A 415 14.91 5.51 26.32
N ALA A 416 15.08 4.20 26.56
CA ALA A 416 16.22 3.65 27.29
C ALA A 416 17.52 3.60 26.44
N GLY A 417 17.42 3.86 25.13
CA GLY A 417 18.55 3.97 24.21
C GLY A 417 19.49 2.78 24.20
N GLY A 418 19.15 1.69 23.50
CA GLY A 418 20.07 0.54 23.40
C GLY A 418 19.80 -0.44 22.27
N ILE A 419 18.60 -0.43 21.68
CA ILE A 419 18.21 -1.41 20.68
C ILE A 419 18.51 -0.91 19.26
N TYR A 420 19.26 -1.72 18.53
CA TYR A 420 19.58 -1.57 17.12
C TYR A 420 19.08 -2.80 16.36
N ALA A 421 18.76 -2.61 15.09
CA ALA A 421 18.37 -3.70 14.19
C ALA A 421 19.19 -3.66 12.90
N LEU A 422 19.57 -4.84 12.39
CA LEU A 422 20.15 -5.01 11.06
C LEU A 422 19.04 -5.31 10.07
N ARG A 423 18.73 -4.35 9.18
CA ARG A 423 17.65 -4.45 8.17
C ARG A 423 18.18 -4.45 6.76
N GLY A 424 17.40 -4.90 5.77
CA GLY A 424 17.64 -4.63 4.35
C GLY A 424 18.83 -5.37 3.78
N LEU A 425 18.81 -6.70 3.93
CA LEU A 425 19.67 -7.62 3.19
C LEU A 425 19.47 -7.43 1.68
N ARG A 426 20.55 -7.47 0.89
CA ARG A 426 20.41 -7.88 -0.51
C ARG A 426 19.99 -9.34 -0.46
N MET A 427 18.75 -9.61 -0.81
CA MET A 427 18.35 -10.93 -1.25
C MET A 427 18.97 -11.12 -2.64
N ASP A 428 20.29 -11.32 -2.71
CA ASP A 428 20.85 -12.07 -3.83
C ASP A 428 20.52 -13.53 -3.46
N PRO A 429 19.58 -14.19 -4.16
CA PRO A 429 19.30 -15.58 -3.87
C PRO A 429 20.62 -16.31 -4.05
N VAL A 430 21.05 -17.00 -2.99
CA VAL A 430 22.12 -17.99 -3.06
C VAL A 430 21.90 -18.78 -4.35
N THR A 431 22.96 -18.78 -5.17
CA THR A 431 23.10 -19.39 -6.50
C THR A 431 22.17 -20.55 -6.77
#